data_AF-Q47B58-F1
#
_entry.id   AF-Q47B58-F1
#
_cell.length_a   1.000
_cell.length_b   1.000
_cell.length_c   1.000
_cell.angle_alpha   90.00
_cell.angle_beta   90.00
_cell.angle_gamma   90.00
#
_symmetry.space_group_name_H-M   'P 1'
#
loop_
_entity.id
_entity.type
_entity.pdbx_description
1 polymer ?
#
loop_
_entity_poly.entity_id
_entity_poly.type
_entity_poly.pdbx_seq_one_letter_code
_entity_poly.pdbx_strand_id
1 'polypeptide(L)'
;MNPLKNSAHRAWIVLVVATTITWYLGEVGAAGTSAIVAMLAIAFVKGRLVILDFMELREAPRLWRILLEGWLILVSSLILLAYWISLK
;
A
#
# COMPACT_ATOMS: atom_id res chain seq x y z
N MET A 1 -11.81 22.69 -14.81
CA MET A 1 -10.97 22.39 -13.63
C MET A 1 -10.16 21.14 -13.92
N ASN A 2 -8.82 21.22 -14.02
CA ASN A 2 -7.98 20.06 -14.31
C ASN A 2 -7.83 19.18 -13.05
N PRO A 3 -8.43 17.99 -12.99
CA PRO A 3 -8.46 17.15 -11.78
C PRO A 3 -7.08 16.60 -11.38
N LEU A 4 -6.08 16.71 -12.26
CA LEU A 4 -4.72 16.18 -12.07
C LEU A 4 -3.82 17.07 -11.20
N LYS A 5 -4.24 18.30 -10.86
CA LYS A 5 -3.41 19.25 -10.10
C LYS A 5 -3.50 19.07 -8.58
N ASN A 6 -4.54 18.38 -8.08
CA ASN A 6 -4.74 18.12 -6.65
C ASN A 6 -4.18 16.76 -6.25
N SER A 7 -3.19 16.73 -5.36
CA SER A 7 -2.57 15.50 -4.84
C SER A 7 -3.61 14.54 -4.24
N ALA A 8 -4.63 15.07 -3.56
CA ALA A 8 -5.73 14.27 -3.01
C ALA A 8 -6.53 13.51 -4.08
N HIS A 9 -6.77 14.11 -5.25
CA HIS A 9 -7.49 13.45 -6.35
C HIS A 9 -6.64 12.33 -6.98
N ARG A 10 -5.31 12.52 -7.09
CA ARG A 10 -4.40 11.45 -7.55
C ARG A 10 -4.37 10.30 -6.56
N ALA A 11 -4.23 10.58 -5.26
CA ALA A 11 -4.27 9.55 -4.23
C ALA A 11 -5.60 8.79 -4.27
N TRP A 12 -6.72 9.51 -4.40
CA TRP A 12 -8.04 8.91 -4.52
C TRP A 12 -8.15 7.95 -5.72
N ILE A 13 -7.74 8.36 -6.92
CA ILE A 13 -7.77 7.48 -8.11
C ILE A 13 -6.93 6.22 -7.88
N VAL A 14 -5.72 6.37 -7.31
CA VAL A 14 -4.84 5.22 -7.08
C VAL A 14 -5.44 4.28 -6.03
N LEU A 15 -6.05 4.79 -4.97
CA LEU A 15 -6.73 3.98 -3.95
C LEU A 15 -7.94 3.23 -4.53
N VAL A 16 -8.71 3.88 -5.41
CA VAL A 16 -9.84 3.23 -6.10
C VAL A 16 -9.34 2.09 -6.97
N VAL A 17 -8.36 2.33 -7.84
CA VAL A 17 -7.74 1.30 -8.69
C VAL A 17 -7.18 0.15 -7.85
N ALA A 18 -6.43 0.46 -6.81
CA ALA A 18 -5.86 -0.54 -5.91
C ALA A 18 -6.96 -1.37 -5.21
N THR A 19 -8.11 -0.77 -4.90
CA THR A 19 -9.26 -1.48 -4.31
C THR A 19 -9.93 -2.40 -5.32
N THR A 20 -10.16 -1.93 -6.54
CA THR A 20 -10.72 -2.74 -7.63
C THR A 20 -9.83 -3.94 -7.95
N ILE A 21 -8.51 -3.76 -7.96
CA ILE A 21 -7.56 -4.87 -8.17
C ILE A 21 -7.64 -5.88 -7.02
N THR A 22 -7.63 -5.45 -5.76
CA THR A 22 -7.77 -6.37 -4.62
C THR A 22 -9.09 -7.12 -4.61
N TRP A 23 -10.18 -6.43 -4.97
CA TRP A 23 -11.49 -7.04 -5.08
C TRP A 23 -11.53 -8.11 -6.18
N TYR A 24 -11.01 -7.78 -7.36
CA TYR A 24 -10.92 -8.72 -8.47
C TYR A 24 -10.04 -9.94 -8.15
N LEU A 25 -8.89 -9.75 -7.49
CA LEU A 25 -8.03 -10.86 -7.04
C LEU A 25 -8.75 -11.77 -6.03
N GLY A 26 -9.58 -11.21 -5.15
CA GLY A 26 -10.41 -11.99 -4.24
C GLY A 26 -11.51 -12.78 -4.96
N GLU A 27 -12.17 -12.13 -5.93
CA GLU A 27 -13.29 -12.72 -6.68
C GLU A 27 -12.87 -13.90 -7.56
N VAL A 28 -11.72 -13.78 -8.24
CA VAL A 28 -11.16 -14.90 -9.03
C VAL A 28 -10.56 -16.01 -8.15
N GLY A 29 -10.68 -15.89 -6.83
CA GLY A 29 -10.16 -16.87 -5.88
C GLY A 29 -8.65 -17.08 -6.03
N ALA A 30 -7.92 -16.02 -6.39
CA ALA A 30 -6.48 -16.10 -6.62
C ALA A 30 -5.81 -16.60 -5.33
N ALA A 31 -5.38 -17.86 -5.35
CA ALA A 31 -4.75 -18.54 -4.23
C ALA A 31 -3.32 -18.91 -4.59
N GLY A 32 -2.45 -18.90 -3.59
CA GLY A 32 -1.02 -19.21 -3.73
C GLY A 32 -0.10 -18.02 -3.56
N THR A 33 1.19 -18.29 -3.70
CA THR A 33 2.31 -17.37 -3.42
C THR A 33 2.24 -16.08 -4.22
N SER A 34 1.90 -16.16 -5.51
CA SER A 34 1.77 -14.98 -6.38
C SER A 34 0.64 -14.05 -5.93
N ALA A 35 -0.50 -14.60 -5.51
CA ALA A 35 -1.64 -13.82 -5.03
C ALA A 35 -1.34 -13.12 -3.71
N ILE A 36 -0.71 -13.82 -2.76
CA ILE A 36 -0.32 -13.25 -1.46
C ILE A 36 0.71 -12.13 -1.65
N VAL A 37 1.72 -12.34 -2.49
CA VAL A 37 2.72 -11.30 -2.81
C VAL A 37 2.07 -10.10 -3.50
N ALA A 38 1.13 -10.31 -4.43
CA ALA A 38 0.40 -9.24 -5.10
C ALA A 38 -0.48 -8.43 -4.12
N MET A 39 -1.21 -9.11 -3.22
CA MET A 39 -2.02 -8.44 -2.20
C MET A 39 -1.16 -7.64 -1.23
N LEU A 40 -0.02 -8.18 -0.79
CA LEU A 40 0.97 -7.47 0.04
C LEU A 40 1.52 -6.23 -0.67
N ALA A 41 1.88 -6.35 -1.95
CA ALA A 41 2.36 -5.22 -2.73
C ALA A 41 1.31 -4.11 -2.83
N ILE A 42 0.05 -4.47 -3.08
CA ILE A 42 -1.05 -3.50 -3.14
C ILE A 42 -1.29 -2.85 -1.76
N ALA A 43 -1.26 -3.62 -0.68
CA ALA A 43 -1.39 -3.12 0.68
C ALA A 43 -0.26 -2.12 1.02
N PHE A 44 0.98 -2.43 0.63
CA PHE A 44 2.13 -1.55 0.82
C PHE A 44 1.98 -0.24 0.03
N VAL A 45 1.58 -0.30 -1.25
CA VAL A 45 1.37 0.89 -2.08
C VAL A 45 0.25 1.77 -1.51
N LYS A 46 -0.87 1.17 -1.10
CA LYS A 46 -1.98 1.86 -0.44
C LYS A 46 -1.52 2.54 0.85
N GLY A 47 -0.81 1.82 1.72
CA GLY A 47 -0.28 2.34 2.98
C GLY A 47 0.64 3.54 2.77
N ARG A 48 1.55 3.45 1.79
CA ARG A 48 2.47 4.54 1.45
C ARG A 48 1.74 5.79 0.95
N LEU A 49 0.72 5.63 0.12
CA LEU A 49 -0.11 6.74 -0.36
C LEU A 49 -0.89 7.41 0.77
N VAL A 50 -1.45 6.62 1.69
CA VAL A 50 -2.18 7.17 2.85
C VAL A 50 -1.23 7.98 3.76
N ILE A 51 -0.04 7.45 4.05
CA ILE A 51 0.96 8.15 4.88
C ILE A 51 1.42 9.46 4.22
N LEU A 52 1.66 9.45 2.90
CA LEU A 52 2.23 10.60 2.19
C LEU A 52 1.20 11.67 1.79
N ASP A 53 0.01 11.26 1.36
CA ASP A 53 -0.98 12.18 0.78
C ASP A 53 -2.19 12.46 1.69
N PHE A 54 -2.57 11.54 2.60
CA PHE A 54 -3.73 11.74 3.49
C PHE A 54 -3.36 12.28 4.87
N MET A 55 -2.20 11.90 5.41
CA MET A 55 -1.75 12.41 6.71
C MET A 55 -1.06 13.79 6.62
N GLU A 56 -1.03 14.42 5.43
CA GLU A 56 -0.33 15.70 5.16
C GLU A 56 1.12 15.77 5.70
N LEU A 57 1.78 14.61 5.85
CA LEU A 57 3.17 14.52 6.32
C LEU A 57 4.19 15.13 5.34
N ARG A 58 3.71 15.73 4.25
CA ARG A 58 4.53 16.45 3.28
C ARG A 58 5.08 17.77 3.86
N GLU A 59 4.38 18.39 4.80
CA GLU A 59 4.86 19.56 5.57
C GLU A 59 5.31 19.23 7.01
N ALA A 60 5.05 18.01 7.47
CA ALA A 60 5.42 17.57 8.82
C ALA A 60 6.92 17.23 8.94
N PRO A 61 7.50 17.25 10.17
CA PRO A 61 8.91 16.96 10.40
C PRO A 61 9.32 15.60 9.80
N ARG A 62 10.44 15.59 9.07
CA ARG A 62 10.97 14.40 8.35
C ARG A 62 11.09 13.16 9.23
N LEU A 63 11.26 13.33 10.54
CA LEU A 63 11.34 12.25 11.53
C LEU A 63 10.08 11.37 11.50
N TRP A 64 8.88 11.97 11.48
CA TRP A 64 7.61 11.23 11.48
C TRP A 64 7.39 10.48 10.16
N ARG A 65 7.83 11.06 9.05
CA ARG A 65 7.75 10.42 7.73
C ARG A 65 8.61 9.17 7.67
N ILE A 66 9.86 9.27 8.14
CA ILE A 66 10.79 8.13 8.15
C ILE A 66 10.31 7.05 9.13
N LEU A 67 9.76 7.45 10.28
CA LEU A 67 9.28 6.50 11.30
C LEU A 67 8.06 5.71 10.79
N LEU A 68 7.09 6.37 10.16
CA LEU A 68 5.91 5.70 9.58
C LEU A 68 6.24 4.89 8.31
N GLU A 69 7.06 5.43 7.40
CA GLU A 69 7.49 4.69 6.20
C GLU A 69 8.35 3.47 6.60
N GLY A 70 9.28 3.65 7.55
CA GLY A 70 10.09 2.59 8.12
C GLY A 70 9.26 1.52 8.83
N TRP A 71 8.25 1.91 9.61
CA TRP A 71 7.30 0.98 10.23
C TRP A 71 6.52 0.17 9.18
N LEU A 72 6.00 0.83 8.15
CA LEU A 72 5.27 0.15 7.07
C LEU A 72 6.16 -0.86 6.35
N ILE A 73 7.41 -0.49 6.05
CA ILE A 73 8.41 -1.39 5.44
C ILE A 73 8.70 -2.56 6.38
N LEU A 74 8.88 -2.30 7.67
CA LEU A 74 9.18 -3.32 8.68
C LEU A 74 8.04 -4.34 8.79
N VAL A 75 6.81 -3.88 8.95
CA VAL A 75 5.63 -4.77 9.03
C VAL A 75 5.45 -5.57 7.74
N SER A 76 5.58 -4.92 6.58
CA SER A 76 5.44 -5.60 5.27
C SER A 76 6.53 -6.65 5.06
N SER A 77 7.77 -6.36 5.49
CA SER A 77 8.89 -7.28 5.44
C SER A 77 8.70 -8.45 6.40
N LEU A 78 8.18 -8.21 7.62
CA LEU A 78 7.86 -9.26 8.58
C LEU A 78 6.79 -10.21 8.04
N ILE A 79 5.74 -9.69 7.40
CA ILE A 79 4.69 -10.54 6.80
C ILE A 79 5.28 -11.35 5.64
N LEU A 80 6.12 -10.76 4.79
CA LEU A 80 6.82 -11.49 3.72
C LEU A 80 7.73 -12.60 4.27
N LEU A 81 8.47 -12.33 5.35
CA LEU A 81 9.32 -13.31 6.02
C LEU A 81 8.49 -14.44 6.65
N ALA A 82 7.40 -14.11 7.34
CA ALA A 82 6.49 -15.10 7.91
C ALA A 82 5.89 -16.00 6.83
N TYR A 83 5.52 -15.41 5.69
CA TYR A 83 5.03 -16.17 4.55
C TYR A 83 6.11 -17.07 3.94
N TRP A 84 7.34 -16.57 3.80
CA TRP A 84 8.48 -17.36 3.33
C TRP A 84 8.78 -18.55 4.24
N ILE A 85 8.72 -18.34 5.56
CA ILE A 85 8.87 -19.40 6.56
C ILE A 85 7.73 -20.42 6.44
N SER A 86 6.49 -19.97 6.23
CA SER A 86 5.34 -20.86 6.07
C SER A 86 5.36 -21.68 4.76
N LEU A 87 6.10 -21.23 3.75
CA LEU A 87 6.24 -21.93 2.47
C LEU A 87 7.32 -23.01 2.49
N LYS A 88 8.19 -22.99 3.51
CA LYS A 88 9.30 -23.93 3.71
C LYS A 88 8.90 -25.03 4.69
#